data_AF-A0A8T1VPV3-F1
#
_entry.id   AF-A0A8T1VPV3-F1
#
_cell.length_a   1.000
_cell.length_b   1.000
_cell.length_c   1.000
_cell.angle_alpha   90.00
_cell.angle_beta   90.00
_cell.angle_gamma   90.00
#
_symmetry.space_group_name_H-M   'P 1'
#
loop_
_entity.id
_entity.type
_entity.pdbx_description
1 polymer ?
#
loop_
_entity_poly.entity_id
_entity_poly.type
_entity_poly.pdbx_seq_one_letter_code
_entity_poly.pdbx_strand_id
1 'polypeptide(L)'
;MSTDASLEELQTRLETFTEQLQNIHELLQSDPTNEEFLGIAKDLVEVIRLTKEMIDLKVNGTSAAAASEHQQDTDTTTAPIDLTFTPGAVCEAQTQGVWYPAVIESVTSDGSYSVKFLGFGTTAELQQDNLRTIEVDPTEAAQLPAKGDIAVGFKCRAKYYADAKIYSCTVTEVTAVGFQVLFDGYGNSEEVPYEYLKPASSQPQSVVDAAQIQSTNTVDGNATHTAAAKVTNAVAPAVVSKPIPIPENLQILPTDSEAEKERKRKRTRAIKSLNRHKSIDNERNIKQHDWKSFQHKAKKKGLKKGVSGVLSKRGSSMFASPDTVEGRVGVVGSGQGMTDFQDARNKKPKHA
;
A
#
# COMPACT_ATOMS: atom_id res chain seq x y z
N MET A 1 10.94 18.85 -23.11
CA MET A 1 11.95 19.90 -23.37
C MET A 1 13.26 19.39 -22.80
N SER A 2 14.10 18.79 -23.63
CA SER A 2 15.40 18.29 -23.18
C SER A 2 16.37 19.46 -23.12
N THR A 3 16.66 19.96 -21.92
CA THR A 3 17.75 20.89 -21.68
C THR A 3 19.05 20.10 -21.65
N ASP A 4 19.62 19.81 -22.81
CA ASP A 4 20.99 19.32 -22.92
C ASP A 4 21.91 20.48 -22.48
N ALA A 5 22.37 20.43 -21.22
CA ALA A 5 23.22 21.46 -20.66
C ALA A 5 24.58 21.45 -21.37
N SER A 6 25.15 22.64 -21.61
CA SER A 6 26.49 22.71 -22.20
C SER A 6 27.53 22.12 -21.24
N LEU A 7 28.60 21.53 -21.78
CA LEU A 7 29.71 21.01 -20.98
C LEU A 7 30.32 22.13 -20.11
N GLU A 8 30.46 23.34 -20.66
CA GLU A 8 30.92 24.52 -19.93
C GLU A 8 29.94 24.89 -18.78
N GLU A 9 28.63 24.77 -19.01
CA GLU A 9 27.62 25.05 -18.00
C GLU A 9 27.66 24.04 -16.85
N LEU A 10 27.91 22.76 -17.15
CA LEU A 10 28.11 21.73 -16.12
C LEU A 10 29.40 21.98 -15.33
N GLN A 11 30.48 22.40 -15.97
CA GLN A 11 31.74 22.77 -15.30
C GLN A 11 31.55 23.99 -14.39
N THR A 12 30.90 25.07 -14.84
CA THR A 12 30.62 26.24 -13.99
C THR A 12 29.71 25.89 -12.80
N ARG A 13 28.70 25.02 -13.01
CA ARG A 13 27.86 24.52 -11.92
C ARG A 13 28.67 23.68 -10.93
N LEU A 14 29.58 22.83 -11.40
CA LEU A 14 30.47 22.02 -10.56
C LEU A 14 31.32 22.90 -9.64
N GLU A 15 31.96 23.94 -10.19
CA GLU A 15 32.74 24.92 -9.40
C GLU A 15 31.85 25.60 -8.35
N THR A 16 30.67 26.09 -8.76
CA THR A 16 29.69 26.73 -7.85
C THR A 16 29.30 25.81 -6.69
N PHE A 17 29.03 24.53 -6.97
CA PHE A 17 28.69 23.55 -5.93
C PHE A 17 29.87 23.25 -5.00
N THR A 18 31.11 23.20 -5.51
CA THR A 18 32.30 23.00 -4.65
C THR A 18 32.58 24.21 -3.75
N GLU A 19 32.35 25.44 -4.22
CA GLU A 19 32.46 26.65 -3.40
C GLU A 19 31.39 26.68 -2.29
N GLN A 20 30.15 26.29 -2.62
CA GLN A 20 29.06 26.17 -1.65
C GLN A 20 29.39 25.13 -0.56
N LEU A 21 29.98 23.99 -0.95
CA LEU A 21 30.40 22.95 -0.01
C LEU A 21 31.49 23.46 0.93
N GLN A 22 32.47 24.19 0.40
CA GLN A 22 33.54 24.78 1.21
C GLN A 22 33.00 25.79 2.25
N ASN A 23 32.01 26.61 1.87
CA ASN A 23 31.33 27.55 2.77
C ASN A 23 30.58 26.81 3.89
N ILE A 24 29.83 25.76 3.55
CA ILE A 24 29.13 24.92 4.54
C ILE A 24 30.13 24.23 5.48
N HIS A 25 31.28 23.79 4.96
CA HIS A 25 32.33 23.19 5.79
C HIS A 25 32.98 24.19 6.76
N GLU A 26 33.14 25.47 6.35
CA GLU A 26 33.58 26.55 7.25
C GLU A 26 32.53 26.83 8.35
N LEU A 27 31.24 26.83 8.01
CA LEU A 27 30.15 26.96 8.99
C LEU A 27 30.12 25.78 9.96
N LEU A 28 30.28 24.54 9.47
CA LEU A 28 30.42 23.32 10.29
C LEU A 28 31.68 23.33 11.17
N GLN A 29 32.75 24.02 10.78
CA GLN A 29 33.92 24.21 11.63
C GLN A 29 33.62 25.11 12.84
N SER A 30 32.62 26.00 12.73
CA SER A 30 32.13 26.85 13.84
C SER A 30 31.02 26.19 14.67
N ASP A 31 30.16 25.38 14.06
CA ASP A 31 29.11 24.58 14.71
C ASP A 31 29.07 23.15 14.14
N PRO A 32 29.92 22.24 14.67
CA PRO A 32 29.99 20.85 14.19
C PRO A 32 28.74 20.01 14.51
N THR A 33 27.84 20.53 15.34
CA THR A 33 26.63 19.84 15.81
C THR A 33 25.38 20.18 14.99
N ASN A 34 25.51 21.01 13.97
CA ASN A 34 24.39 21.47 13.16
C ASN A 34 23.91 20.41 12.17
N GLU A 35 22.83 19.71 12.51
CA GLU A 35 22.26 18.65 11.67
C GLU A 35 21.83 19.14 10.27
N GLU A 36 21.36 20.39 10.15
CA GLU A 36 20.96 20.98 8.86
C GLU A 36 22.18 21.16 7.94
N PHE A 37 23.29 21.73 8.43
CA PHE A 37 24.51 21.87 7.62
C PHE A 37 25.14 20.51 7.29
N LEU A 38 25.07 19.52 8.18
CA LEU A 38 25.51 18.15 7.90
C LEU A 38 24.66 17.47 6.81
N GLY A 39 23.34 17.73 6.79
CA GLY A 39 22.45 17.28 5.72
C GLY A 39 22.79 17.93 4.37
N ILE A 40 22.83 19.26 4.33
CA ILE A 40 23.11 20.01 3.09
C ILE A 40 24.51 19.66 2.54
N ALA A 41 25.51 19.44 3.40
CA ALA A 41 26.84 18.99 2.97
C ALA A 41 26.80 17.63 2.24
N LYS A 42 26.03 16.65 2.75
CA LYS A 42 25.86 15.33 2.11
C LYS A 42 25.15 15.45 0.75
N ASP A 43 24.04 16.17 0.71
CA ASP A 43 23.27 16.38 -0.53
C ASP A 43 24.14 17.06 -1.60
N LEU A 44 24.96 18.03 -1.21
CA LEU A 44 25.82 18.78 -2.12
C LEU A 44 27.01 17.94 -2.63
N VAL A 45 27.59 17.05 -1.82
CA VAL A 45 28.58 16.05 -2.28
C VAL A 45 27.98 15.17 -3.39
N GLU A 46 26.74 14.73 -3.22
CA GLU A 46 26.07 13.86 -4.20
C GLU A 46 25.74 14.60 -5.51
N VAL A 47 25.30 15.86 -5.43
CA VAL A 47 25.11 16.72 -6.61
C VAL A 47 26.44 16.96 -7.35
N ILE A 48 27.54 17.16 -6.62
CA ILE A 48 28.90 17.28 -7.19
C ILE A 48 29.30 15.98 -7.91
N ARG A 49 29.03 14.81 -7.30
CA ARG A 49 29.31 13.49 -7.90
C ARG A 49 28.56 13.30 -9.22
N LEU A 50 27.24 13.49 -9.20
CA LEU A 50 26.39 13.37 -10.40
C LEU A 50 26.77 14.38 -11.49
N THR A 51 27.20 15.59 -11.12
CA THR A 51 27.65 16.60 -12.09
C THR A 51 28.98 16.21 -12.73
N LYS A 52 29.92 15.64 -11.96
CA LYS A 52 31.18 15.07 -12.52
C LYS A 52 30.89 13.93 -13.50
N GLU A 53 30.04 12.97 -13.12
CA GLU A 53 29.65 11.87 -14.01
C GLU A 53 29.00 12.38 -15.30
N MET A 54 28.14 13.41 -15.23
CA MET A 54 27.55 14.01 -16.43
C MET A 54 28.59 14.69 -17.33
N ILE A 55 29.62 15.32 -16.74
CA ILE A 55 30.77 15.87 -17.49
C ILE A 55 31.57 14.73 -18.12
N ASP A 56 31.91 13.68 -17.39
CA ASP A 56 32.68 12.53 -17.90
C ASP A 56 31.94 11.82 -19.04
N LEU A 57 30.62 11.62 -18.93
CA LEU A 57 29.79 11.13 -20.04
C LEU A 57 29.77 12.09 -21.23
N LYS A 58 29.87 13.41 -21.04
CA LYS A 58 29.88 14.39 -22.14
C LYS A 58 31.25 14.52 -22.80
N VAL A 59 32.34 14.39 -22.05
CA VAL A 59 33.73 14.34 -22.54
C VAL A 59 33.97 13.04 -23.30
N ASN A 60 33.68 11.89 -22.68
CA ASN A 60 34.01 10.58 -23.23
C ASN A 60 32.95 10.05 -24.21
N GLY A 61 31.68 10.48 -24.08
CA GLY A 61 30.55 10.01 -24.90
C GLY A 61 30.45 10.61 -26.31
N THR A 62 31.49 11.27 -26.81
CA THR A 62 31.57 11.72 -28.22
C THR A 62 32.33 10.75 -29.13
N SER A 63 32.58 9.52 -28.69
CA SER A 63 33.10 8.43 -29.54
C SER A 63 32.58 7.05 -29.12
N ALA A 64 32.60 6.13 -30.10
CA ALA A 64 32.26 4.70 -29.99
C ALA A 64 30.78 4.32 -29.81
N ALA A 65 30.00 4.46 -30.89
CA ALA A 65 28.90 3.55 -31.16
C ALA A 65 29.40 2.32 -31.95
N ALA A 66 29.88 1.27 -31.26
CA ALA A 66 29.93 -0.14 -31.73
C ALA A 66 30.56 -1.06 -30.67
N ALA A 67 29.91 -2.18 -30.40
CA ALA A 67 30.23 -3.20 -29.40
C ALA A 67 31.66 -3.77 -29.42
N SER A 68 32.17 -4.18 -28.25
CA SER A 68 32.31 -5.61 -27.88
C SER A 68 32.86 -5.81 -26.45
N GLU A 69 32.74 -7.04 -25.96
CA GLU A 69 33.14 -7.55 -24.64
C GLU A 69 34.66 -7.46 -24.39
N HIS A 70 35.09 -7.15 -23.15
CA HIS A 70 35.65 -8.09 -22.16
C HIS A 70 36.37 -7.34 -21.01
N GLN A 71 36.61 -8.06 -19.92
CA GLN A 71 37.38 -7.73 -18.69
C GLN A 71 38.64 -6.86 -18.96
N GLN A 72 39.09 -6.00 -18.04
CA GLN A 72 39.61 -6.40 -16.72
C GLN A 72 39.84 -5.22 -15.74
N ASP A 73 39.88 -5.55 -14.45
CA ASP A 73 40.32 -4.81 -13.25
C ASP A 73 41.13 -3.51 -13.41
N THR A 74 40.77 -2.49 -12.62
CA THR A 74 41.77 -1.80 -11.77
C THR A 74 41.21 -1.61 -10.36
N ASP A 75 42.03 -2.00 -9.37
CA ASP A 75 41.74 -1.94 -7.94
C ASP A 75 41.80 -0.49 -7.41
N THR A 76 40.77 -0.08 -6.67
CA THR A 76 40.92 0.96 -5.63
C THR A 76 40.02 0.65 -4.45
N THR A 77 40.41 -0.39 -3.69
CA THR A 77 40.26 -0.52 -2.23
C THR A 77 39.18 0.37 -1.59
N THR A 78 37.95 -0.12 -1.62
CA THR A 78 36.99 0.08 -0.52
C THR A 78 36.43 -1.31 -0.23
N ALA A 79 36.30 -1.68 1.04
CA ALA A 79 35.94 -3.05 1.42
C ALA A 79 34.63 -3.49 0.73
N PRO A 80 34.51 -4.75 0.27
CA PRO A 80 33.28 -5.23 -0.34
C PRO A 80 32.16 -5.11 0.67
N ILE A 81 31.23 -4.18 0.41
CA ILE A 81 29.98 -4.08 1.15
C ILE A 81 29.20 -5.34 0.79
N ASP A 82 28.94 -6.20 1.77
CA ASP A 82 28.25 -7.48 1.60
C ASP A 82 26.75 -7.23 1.37
N LEU A 83 26.42 -6.83 0.13
CA LEU A 83 25.10 -6.48 -0.35
C LEU A 83 24.19 -7.72 -0.32
N THR A 84 23.64 -7.99 0.85
CA THR A 84 22.79 -9.16 1.16
C THR A 84 21.48 -9.16 0.33
N PHE A 85 21.07 -7.99 -0.15
CA PHE A 85 19.88 -7.78 -0.97
C PHE A 85 20.21 -7.04 -2.27
N THR A 86 19.62 -7.46 -3.38
CA THR A 86 19.84 -6.87 -4.71
C THR A 86 18.61 -6.08 -5.20
N PRO A 87 18.79 -5.01 -6.00
CA PRO A 87 17.68 -4.33 -6.67
C PRO A 87 16.84 -5.29 -7.51
N GLY A 88 15.51 -5.16 -7.40
CA GLY A 88 14.52 -6.04 -8.02
C GLY A 88 14.18 -7.30 -7.22
N ALA A 89 14.95 -7.65 -6.17
CA ALA A 89 14.61 -8.79 -5.32
C ALA A 89 13.39 -8.49 -4.43
N VAL A 90 12.66 -9.54 -4.07
CA VAL A 90 11.50 -9.47 -3.16
C VAL A 90 11.95 -9.78 -1.74
N CYS A 91 11.51 -9.00 -0.77
CA CYS A 91 11.83 -9.12 0.64
C CYS A 91 10.60 -8.91 1.54
N GLU A 92 10.72 -9.25 2.82
CA GLU A 92 9.87 -8.70 3.87
C GLU A 92 10.58 -7.49 4.50
N ALA A 93 9.91 -6.35 4.55
CA ALA A 93 10.39 -5.10 5.11
C ALA A 93 9.57 -4.70 6.35
N GLN A 94 10.25 -4.39 7.46
CA GLN A 94 9.61 -4.07 8.73
C GLN A 94 9.22 -2.58 8.79
N THR A 95 7.95 -2.30 9.10
CA THR A 95 7.52 -0.95 9.52
C THR A 95 6.60 -1.05 10.73
N GLN A 96 6.80 -0.16 11.71
CA GLN A 96 6.01 -0.13 12.95
C GLN A 96 5.92 -1.49 13.69
N GLY A 97 6.96 -2.32 13.56
CA GLY A 97 7.03 -3.67 14.14
C GLY A 97 6.44 -4.80 13.29
N VAL A 98 5.68 -4.49 12.24
CA VAL A 98 5.04 -5.47 11.34
C VAL A 98 5.87 -5.65 10.08
N TRP A 99 5.96 -6.89 9.57
CA TRP A 99 6.69 -7.23 8.34
C TRP A 99 5.74 -7.23 7.14
N TYR A 100 6.07 -6.46 6.12
CA TYR A 100 5.27 -6.27 4.90
C TYR A 100 6.05 -6.79 3.68
N PRO A 101 5.38 -7.39 2.69
CA PRO A 101 6.04 -7.73 1.44
C PRO A 101 6.46 -6.46 0.69
N ALA A 102 7.71 -6.43 0.23
CA ALA A 102 8.28 -5.32 -0.53
C ALA A 102 9.22 -5.82 -1.64
N VAL A 103 9.49 -4.98 -2.63
CA VAL A 103 10.55 -5.17 -3.61
C VAL A 103 11.63 -4.11 -3.39
N ILE A 104 12.91 -4.49 -3.45
CA ILE A 104 14.01 -3.52 -3.40
C ILE A 104 14.04 -2.76 -4.74
N GLU A 105 13.97 -1.43 -4.70
CA GLU A 105 14.02 -0.56 -5.87
C GLU A 105 15.47 -0.14 -6.18
N SER A 106 16.22 0.25 -5.16
CA SER A 106 17.64 0.61 -5.25
C SER A 106 18.36 0.40 -3.92
N VAL A 107 19.70 0.32 -3.97
CA VAL A 107 20.55 0.44 -2.78
C VAL A 107 21.34 1.73 -2.92
N THR A 108 21.35 2.53 -1.86
CA THR A 108 22.06 3.81 -1.79
C THR A 108 23.48 3.58 -1.27
N SER A 109 24.41 4.48 -1.61
CA SER A 109 25.84 4.38 -1.29
C SER A 109 26.17 4.42 0.22
N ASP A 110 25.21 4.81 1.05
CA ASP A 110 25.26 4.79 2.51
C ASP A 110 24.90 3.43 3.13
N GLY A 111 24.49 2.45 2.32
CA GLY A 111 23.99 1.14 2.76
C GLY A 111 22.48 1.08 3.01
N SER A 112 21.75 2.18 2.79
CA SER A 112 20.29 2.21 2.88
C SER A 112 19.65 1.56 1.66
N TYR A 113 18.54 0.84 1.89
CA TYR A 113 17.74 0.20 0.84
C TYR A 113 16.46 1.00 0.60
N SER A 114 16.26 1.48 -0.63
CA SER A 114 14.95 1.96 -1.06
C SER A 114 14.08 0.75 -1.41
N VAL A 115 12.99 0.56 -0.68
CA VAL A 115 12.05 -0.54 -0.89
C VAL A 115 10.65 -0.02 -1.18
N LYS A 116 9.93 -0.74 -2.04
CA LYS A 116 8.54 -0.45 -2.43
C LYS A 116 7.61 -1.54 -1.90
N PHE A 117 6.68 -1.16 -1.04
CA PHE A 117 5.70 -2.08 -0.44
C PHE A 117 4.65 -2.51 -1.46
N LEU A 118 4.42 -3.83 -1.55
CA LEU A 118 3.32 -4.39 -2.33
C LEU A 118 1.98 -4.03 -1.67
N GLY A 119 0.93 -3.83 -2.47
CA GLY A 119 -0.43 -3.53 -2.03
C GLY A 119 -0.66 -2.08 -1.58
N PHE A 120 0.36 -1.43 -0.99
CA PHE A 120 0.32 -0.01 -0.63
C PHE A 120 0.92 0.88 -1.72
N GLY A 121 1.89 0.38 -2.50
CA GLY A 121 2.57 1.12 -3.56
C GLY A 121 3.48 2.26 -3.08
N THR A 122 3.59 2.45 -1.77
CA THR A 122 4.48 3.41 -1.10
C THR A 122 5.91 2.90 -1.08
N THR A 123 6.87 3.82 -1.16
CA THR A 123 8.30 3.55 -0.98
C THR A 123 8.78 4.00 0.42
N ALA A 124 9.85 3.39 0.92
CA ALA A 124 10.58 3.84 2.10
C ALA A 124 12.05 3.46 2.00
N GLU A 125 12.91 4.25 2.63
CA GLU A 125 14.32 3.93 2.84
C GLU A 125 14.49 3.21 4.19
N LEU A 126 15.13 2.04 4.16
CA LEU A 126 15.30 1.17 5.33
C LEU A 126 16.73 0.64 5.42
N GLN A 127 17.21 0.47 6.64
CA GLN A 127 18.46 -0.25 6.93
C GLN A 127 18.27 -1.76 6.80
N GLN A 128 19.35 -2.50 6.54
CA GLN A 128 19.36 -3.96 6.38
C GLN A 128 18.66 -4.70 7.53
N ASP A 129 18.80 -4.24 8.78
CA ASP A 129 18.15 -4.83 9.96
C ASP A 129 16.61 -4.89 9.87
N ASN A 130 16.01 -4.00 9.07
CA ASN A 130 14.57 -3.95 8.83
C ASN A 130 14.15 -4.74 7.57
N LEU A 131 15.07 -5.47 6.93
CA LEU A 131 14.83 -6.30 5.75
C LEU A 131 15.15 -7.77 6.04
N ARG A 132 14.35 -8.68 5.48
CA ARG A 132 14.65 -10.11 5.48
C ARG A 132 14.20 -10.79 4.19
N THR A 133 14.87 -11.87 3.83
CA THR A 133 14.44 -12.75 2.74
C THR A 133 13.12 -13.44 3.11
N ILE A 134 12.22 -13.62 2.14
CA ILE A 134 11.00 -14.38 2.35
C ILE A 134 11.35 -15.88 2.43
N GLU A 135 11.05 -16.51 3.57
CA GLU A 135 11.21 -17.96 3.73
C GLU A 135 10.14 -18.71 2.92
N VAL A 136 10.58 -19.60 2.02
CA VAL A 136 9.72 -20.40 1.16
C VAL A 136 10.02 -21.88 1.36
N ASP A 137 8.99 -22.66 1.73
CA ASP A 137 9.07 -24.13 1.72
C ASP A 137 9.17 -24.61 0.25
N PRO A 138 10.29 -25.25 -0.16
CA PRO A 138 10.49 -25.70 -1.54
C PRO A 138 9.49 -26.78 -1.95
N THR A 139 8.94 -27.54 -1.00
CA THR A 139 7.98 -28.62 -1.24
C THR A 139 6.63 -28.06 -1.72
N GLU A 140 6.14 -27.01 -1.06
CA GLU A 140 4.91 -26.33 -1.48
C GLU A 140 5.13 -25.46 -2.72
N ALA A 141 6.30 -24.83 -2.85
CA ALA A 141 6.64 -24.01 -4.03
C ALA A 141 6.73 -24.85 -5.31
N ALA A 142 7.26 -26.08 -5.25
CA ALA A 142 7.31 -27.00 -6.38
C ALA A 142 5.91 -27.49 -6.85
N GLN A 143 4.88 -27.31 -6.03
CA GLN A 143 3.50 -27.69 -6.35
C GLN A 143 2.68 -26.52 -6.93
N LEU A 144 3.26 -25.32 -7.00
CA LEU A 144 2.69 -24.19 -7.74
C LEU A 144 3.11 -24.22 -9.22
N PRO A 145 2.24 -23.79 -10.14
CA PRO A 145 2.66 -23.49 -11.51
C PRO A 145 3.57 -22.26 -11.53
N ALA A 146 4.40 -22.11 -12.57
CA ALA A 146 5.36 -21.02 -12.66
C ALA A 146 4.67 -19.65 -12.65
N LYS A 147 5.39 -18.58 -12.23
CA LYS A 147 4.85 -17.21 -12.12
C LYS A 147 4.09 -16.74 -13.39
N GLY A 148 4.53 -17.15 -14.59
CA GLY A 148 3.90 -16.81 -15.86
C GLY A 148 2.63 -17.59 -16.21
N ASP A 149 2.41 -18.75 -15.59
CA ASP A 149 1.25 -19.63 -15.84
C ASP A 149 0.07 -19.33 -14.90
N ILE A 150 0.29 -18.54 -13.84
CA ILE A 150 -0.75 -18.10 -12.91
C ILE A 150 -1.60 -17.01 -13.55
N ALA A 151 -2.82 -17.38 -13.95
CA ALA A 151 -3.81 -16.46 -14.53
C ALA A 151 -4.86 -15.98 -13.50
N VAL A 152 -5.59 -14.93 -13.88
CA VAL A 152 -6.77 -14.45 -13.13
C VAL A 152 -7.80 -15.57 -13.00
N GLY A 153 -8.33 -15.76 -11.79
CA GLY A 153 -9.21 -16.87 -11.42
C GLY A 153 -8.49 -18.08 -10.82
N PHE A 154 -7.15 -18.10 -10.80
CA PHE A 154 -6.38 -19.17 -10.15
C PHE A 154 -6.68 -19.22 -8.64
N LYS A 155 -7.12 -20.38 -8.16
CA LYS A 155 -7.36 -20.64 -6.74
C LYS A 155 -6.10 -21.15 -6.08
N CYS A 156 -5.72 -20.54 -4.97
CA CYS A 156 -4.51 -20.82 -4.22
C CYS A 156 -4.75 -20.55 -2.73
N ARG A 157 -3.68 -20.60 -1.94
CA ARG A 157 -3.64 -19.99 -0.61
C ARG A 157 -2.55 -18.92 -0.61
N ALA A 158 -2.66 -17.90 0.23
CA ALA A 158 -1.62 -16.87 0.37
C ALA A 158 -1.39 -16.51 1.84
N LYS A 159 -0.15 -16.16 2.19
CA LYS A 159 0.21 -15.56 3.49
C LYS A 159 -0.35 -14.12 3.57
N TYR A 160 -1.03 -13.80 4.66
CA TYR A 160 -1.47 -12.44 4.97
C TYR A 160 -0.42 -11.74 5.85
N TYR A 161 -0.05 -10.49 5.54
CA TYR A 161 1.07 -9.81 6.22
C TYR A 161 0.81 -9.56 7.72
N ALA A 162 -0.42 -9.21 8.09
CA ALA A 162 -0.70 -8.66 9.42
C ALA A 162 -0.66 -9.72 10.54
N ASP A 163 -0.92 -10.99 10.22
CA ASP A 163 -0.88 -12.10 11.18
C ASP A 163 0.01 -13.28 10.73
N ALA A 164 0.70 -13.15 9.59
CA ALA A 164 1.51 -14.16 8.94
C ALA A 164 0.81 -15.50 8.63
N LYS A 165 -0.53 -15.56 8.67
CA LYS A 165 -1.29 -16.80 8.44
C LYS A 165 -1.63 -16.99 6.97
N ILE A 166 -1.79 -18.26 6.58
CA ILE A 166 -2.11 -18.66 5.22
C ILE A 166 -3.63 -18.86 5.10
N TYR A 167 -4.25 -18.13 4.18
CA TYR A 167 -5.70 -18.16 3.91
C TYR A 167 -5.96 -18.57 2.47
N SER A 168 -7.12 -19.18 2.17
CA SER A 168 -7.49 -19.46 0.78
C SER A 168 -7.88 -18.17 0.05
N CYS A 169 -7.49 -18.09 -1.23
CA CYS A 169 -7.70 -16.91 -2.04
C CYS A 169 -7.80 -17.24 -3.53
N THR A 170 -8.35 -16.29 -4.28
CA THR A 170 -8.40 -16.35 -5.75
C THR A 170 -7.63 -15.17 -6.33
N VAL A 171 -6.73 -15.41 -7.29
CA VAL A 171 -6.01 -14.35 -8.02
C VAL A 171 -7.02 -13.52 -8.82
N THR A 172 -7.04 -12.21 -8.62
CA THR A 172 -7.90 -11.27 -9.33
C THR A 172 -7.16 -10.46 -10.39
N GLU A 173 -5.85 -10.25 -10.23
CA GLU A 173 -4.99 -9.52 -11.17
C GLU A 173 -3.54 -10.01 -11.06
N VAL A 174 -2.78 -9.94 -12.15
CA VAL A 174 -1.34 -10.25 -12.18
C VAL A 174 -0.59 -8.93 -12.32
N THR A 175 0.21 -8.56 -11.33
CA THR A 175 1.03 -7.34 -11.36
C THR A 175 2.46 -7.68 -11.82
N ALA A 176 3.27 -6.66 -12.15
CA ALA A 176 4.68 -6.86 -12.48
C ALA A 176 5.47 -7.56 -11.34
N VAL A 177 5.24 -7.13 -10.10
CA VAL A 177 6.00 -7.60 -8.91
C VAL A 177 5.35 -8.80 -8.23
N GLY A 178 4.02 -8.95 -8.30
CA GLY A 178 3.27 -10.00 -7.59
C GLY A 178 1.88 -10.22 -8.17
N PHE A 179 0.92 -10.55 -7.32
CA PHE A 179 -0.45 -10.91 -7.68
C PHE A 179 -1.44 -10.22 -6.76
N GLN A 180 -2.46 -9.57 -7.32
CA GLN A 180 -3.62 -9.17 -6.56
C GLN A 180 -4.46 -10.43 -6.27
N VAL A 181 -4.65 -10.77 -5.00
CA VAL A 181 -5.49 -11.87 -4.53
C VAL A 181 -6.70 -11.34 -3.76
N LEU A 182 -7.82 -12.07 -3.85
CA LEU A 182 -9.01 -11.89 -3.03
C LEU A 182 -9.09 -13.03 -2.02
N PHE A 183 -9.01 -12.73 -0.73
CA PHE A 183 -9.12 -13.71 0.34
C PHE A 183 -10.57 -14.15 0.58
N ASP A 184 -10.77 -15.47 0.64
CA ASP A 184 -12.09 -16.05 0.89
C ASP A 184 -12.60 -15.73 2.31
N GLY A 185 -13.93 -15.77 2.48
CA GLY A 185 -14.60 -15.54 3.77
C GLY A 185 -14.67 -14.07 4.20
N TYR A 186 -13.56 -13.32 4.13
CA TYR A 186 -13.51 -11.92 4.54
C TYR A 186 -13.73 -10.94 3.37
N GLY A 187 -13.34 -11.32 2.15
CA GLY A 187 -13.50 -10.48 0.95
C GLY A 187 -12.51 -9.31 0.88
N ASN A 188 -11.41 -9.40 1.62
CA ASN A 188 -10.30 -8.46 1.53
C ASN A 188 -9.45 -8.80 0.29
N SER A 189 -8.98 -7.78 -0.42
CA SER A 189 -8.04 -7.93 -1.52
C SER A 189 -6.69 -7.33 -1.18
N GLU A 190 -5.62 -7.97 -1.61
CA GLU A 190 -4.24 -7.55 -1.36
C GLU A 190 -3.33 -7.96 -2.50
N GLU A 191 -2.26 -7.20 -2.74
CA GLU A 191 -1.19 -7.60 -3.65
C GLU A 191 -0.11 -8.33 -2.85
N VAL A 192 0.15 -9.59 -3.21
CA VAL A 192 1.12 -10.47 -2.55
C VAL A 192 2.20 -10.91 -3.54
N PRO A 193 3.43 -11.15 -3.08
CA PRO A 193 4.50 -11.68 -3.94
C PRO A 193 4.25 -13.16 -4.28
N TYR A 194 4.97 -13.71 -5.28
CA TYR A 194 4.83 -15.12 -5.68
C TYR A 194 5.16 -16.07 -4.51
N GLU A 195 6.15 -15.68 -3.71
CA GLU A 195 6.70 -16.37 -2.55
C GLU A 195 5.67 -16.55 -1.41
N TYR A 196 4.62 -15.72 -1.39
CA TYR A 196 3.51 -15.83 -0.44
C TYR A 196 2.42 -16.80 -0.91
N LEU A 197 2.36 -17.11 -2.20
CA LEU A 197 1.41 -18.06 -2.74
C LEU A 197 1.79 -19.48 -2.30
N LYS A 198 0.75 -20.30 -2.14
CA LYS A 198 0.82 -21.71 -1.76
C LYS A 198 -0.21 -22.50 -2.59
N PRO A 199 0.05 -23.78 -2.91
CA PRO A 199 -0.88 -24.59 -3.71
C PRO A 199 -2.23 -24.66 -3.00
N ALA A 200 -3.33 -24.74 -3.77
CA ALA A 200 -4.66 -24.91 -3.20
C ALA A 200 -4.71 -26.22 -2.39
N SER A 201 -5.07 -26.12 -1.11
CA SER A 201 -5.24 -27.32 -0.28
C SER A 201 -6.45 -28.12 -0.80
N SER A 202 -6.26 -29.43 -1.00
CA SER A 202 -7.33 -30.38 -1.28
C SER A 202 -8.22 -30.66 -0.06
N GLN A 203 -7.88 -30.09 1.10
CA GLN A 203 -8.64 -30.16 2.35
C GLN A 203 -8.99 -28.75 2.85
N PRO A 204 -10.26 -28.45 3.19
CA PRO A 204 -10.63 -27.19 3.84
C PRO A 204 -10.17 -27.20 5.31
N GLN A 205 -8.88 -26.90 5.55
CA GLN A 205 -8.31 -26.79 6.90
C GLN A 205 -8.78 -25.53 7.62
N SER A 206 -9.99 -25.60 8.15
CA SER A 206 -10.40 -24.80 9.30
C SER A 206 -9.76 -25.38 10.55
N VAL A 207 -8.61 -24.83 10.95
CA VAL A 207 -7.97 -25.17 12.25
C VAL A 207 -8.71 -24.50 13.40
N VAL A 208 -9.87 -25.04 13.74
CA VAL A 208 -10.54 -24.88 15.03
C VAL A 208 -11.06 -26.24 15.49
N ASP A 209 -10.69 -26.65 16.70
CA ASP A 209 -11.17 -27.89 17.32
C ASP A 209 -12.70 -27.89 17.44
N ALA A 210 -13.33 -28.89 16.82
CA ALA A 210 -14.73 -29.24 17.06
C ALA A 210 -14.94 -30.74 16.80
N ALA A 211 -15.19 -31.50 17.86
CA ALA A 211 -15.36 -32.95 17.78
C ALA A 211 -16.61 -33.36 16.97
N GLN A 212 -16.44 -34.44 16.21
CA GLN A 212 -17.43 -35.40 15.69
C GLN A 212 -18.92 -35.00 15.68
N ILE A 213 -19.52 -34.93 14.48
CA ILE A 213 -20.67 -35.79 14.14
C ILE A 213 -20.47 -36.34 12.72
N GLN A 214 -20.48 -37.67 12.59
CA GLN A 214 -20.54 -38.37 11.31
C GLN A 214 -22.00 -38.48 10.83
N SER A 215 -22.23 -38.36 9.53
CA SER A 215 -23.37 -38.99 8.84
C SER A 215 -23.06 -39.11 7.35
N THR A 216 -23.21 -40.32 6.83
CA THR A 216 -22.94 -40.67 5.43
C THR A 216 -24.18 -40.40 4.56
N ASN A 217 -23.98 -40.07 3.28
CA ASN A 217 -24.45 -40.93 2.17
C ASN A 217 -24.24 -40.28 0.78
N THR A 218 -23.79 -41.14 -0.12
CA THR A 218 -23.76 -41.13 -1.59
C THR A 218 -25.03 -40.59 -2.27
N VAL A 219 -24.87 -39.92 -3.43
CA VAL A 219 -25.34 -40.35 -4.78
C VAL A 219 -24.98 -39.31 -5.87
N ASP A 220 -24.85 -39.79 -7.10
CA ASP A 220 -24.47 -39.12 -8.37
C ASP A 220 -25.33 -37.92 -8.82
N GLY A 221 -24.85 -37.15 -9.83
CA GLY A 221 -25.72 -36.17 -10.52
C GLY A 221 -25.11 -35.15 -11.50
N ASN A 222 -24.38 -35.62 -12.52
CA ASN A 222 -24.00 -34.92 -13.77
C ASN A 222 -24.92 -33.76 -14.28
N ALA A 223 -24.37 -32.59 -14.65
CA ALA A 223 -24.58 -31.88 -15.96
C ALA A 223 -24.24 -30.35 -16.01
N THR A 224 -23.05 -30.00 -16.52
CA THR A 224 -22.83 -29.46 -17.89
C THR A 224 -23.52 -28.16 -18.40
N HIS A 225 -22.68 -27.14 -18.73
CA HIS A 225 -22.85 -26.06 -19.77
C HIS A 225 -23.98 -25.00 -19.53
N THR A 226 -24.06 -23.77 -20.09
CA THR A 226 -23.26 -22.80 -20.91
C THR A 226 -24.02 -21.43 -20.87
N ALA A 227 -23.60 -20.23 -21.33
CA ALA A 227 -22.35 -19.60 -21.81
C ALA A 227 -22.55 -18.06 -21.93
N ALA A 228 -21.49 -17.34 -22.36
CA ALA A 228 -21.49 -16.10 -23.16
C ALA A 228 -21.89 -14.73 -22.52
N ALA A 229 -20.87 -13.87 -22.47
CA ALA A 229 -20.84 -12.46 -22.09
C ALA A 229 -21.50 -11.46 -23.08
N LYS A 230 -21.69 -10.21 -22.62
CA LYS A 230 -21.64 -9.00 -23.48
C LYS A 230 -21.24 -7.70 -22.75
N VAL A 231 -19.99 -7.28 -22.95
CA VAL A 231 -19.44 -5.91 -23.20
C VAL A 231 -20.09 -4.66 -22.55
N THR A 232 -19.29 -3.85 -21.83
CA THR A 232 -19.05 -2.40 -22.13
C THR A 232 -17.96 -1.77 -21.25
N ASN A 233 -17.21 -0.81 -21.80
CA ASN A 233 -16.23 0.03 -21.06
C ASN A 233 -16.94 1.10 -20.22
N ALA A 234 -16.53 1.25 -18.95
CA ALA A 234 -16.76 2.47 -18.16
C ALA A 234 -15.68 2.65 -17.09
N VAL A 235 -15.36 3.91 -16.78
CA VAL A 235 -14.31 4.34 -15.83
C VAL A 235 -14.53 3.75 -14.43
N ALA A 236 -13.46 3.30 -13.78
CA ALA A 236 -13.48 2.66 -12.47
C ALA A 236 -14.08 3.55 -11.35
N PRO A 237 -15.14 3.09 -10.66
CA PRO A 237 -15.57 3.63 -9.37
C PRO A 237 -14.91 2.84 -8.21
N ALA A 238 -14.84 3.47 -7.03
CA ALA A 238 -14.23 2.89 -5.83
C ALA A 238 -14.82 1.51 -5.44
N VAL A 239 -13.99 0.66 -4.81
CA VAL A 239 -14.32 -0.73 -4.45
C VAL A 239 -15.48 -0.79 -3.43
N VAL A 240 -16.70 -0.95 -3.95
CA VAL A 240 -17.89 -1.24 -3.12
C VAL A 240 -17.83 -2.72 -2.71
N SER A 241 -17.62 -2.99 -1.43
CA SER A 241 -17.65 -4.38 -0.93
C SER A 241 -19.05 -4.97 -1.08
N LYS A 242 -19.16 -6.11 -1.80
CA LYS A 242 -20.43 -6.75 -2.14
C LYS A 242 -21.06 -7.36 -0.87
N PRO A 243 -22.39 -7.26 -0.67
CA PRO A 243 -23.04 -7.76 0.54
C PRO A 243 -22.95 -9.30 0.64
N ILE A 244 -22.81 -9.82 1.86
CA ILE A 244 -22.67 -11.26 2.12
C ILE A 244 -23.96 -11.97 1.66
N PRO A 245 -23.90 -12.95 0.73
CA PRO A 245 -25.08 -13.70 0.32
C PRO A 245 -25.62 -14.52 1.50
N ILE A 246 -26.94 -14.54 1.67
CA ILE A 246 -27.58 -15.31 2.74
C ILE A 246 -27.55 -16.80 2.35
N PRO A 247 -26.92 -17.69 3.13
CA PRO A 247 -26.79 -19.09 2.77
C PRO A 247 -28.14 -19.82 2.78
N GLU A 248 -28.32 -20.71 1.81
CA GLU A 248 -29.58 -21.43 1.53
C GLU A 248 -30.05 -22.31 2.71
N ASN A 249 -29.13 -22.82 3.52
CA ASN A 249 -29.40 -23.58 4.75
C ASN A 249 -30.17 -22.81 5.85
N LEU A 250 -30.44 -21.51 5.65
CA LEU A 250 -31.28 -20.68 6.52
C LEU A 250 -32.71 -20.45 5.96
N GLN A 251 -33.05 -21.03 4.81
CA GLN A 251 -34.42 -21.03 4.32
C GLN A 251 -35.34 -21.83 5.26
N ILE A 252 -36.58 -21.34 5.41
CA ILE A 252 -37.59 -21.90 6.30
C ILE A 252 -38.37 -22.93 5.49
N LEU A 253 -38.18 -24.22 5.76
CA LEU A 253 -39.01 -25.25 5.17
C LEU A 253 -40.35 -25.32 5.95
N PRO A 254 -41.47 -25.66 5.28
CA PRO A 254 -42.75 -25.87 5.98
C PRO A 254 -42.67 -26.93 7.08
N THR A 255 -41.77 -27.91 6.94
CA THR A 255 -41.58 -29.08 7.79
C THR A 255 -40.85 -28.85 9.13
N ASP A 256 -40.12 -27.73 9.31
CA ASP A 256 -39.29 -27.51 10.51
C ASP A 256 -40.11 -27.21 11.79
N SER A 257 -39.58 -27.53 12.97
CA SER A 257 -40.18 -27.14 14.26
C SER A 257 -40.15 -25.63 14.51
N GLU A 258 -41.13 -25.06 15.24
CA GLU A 258 -41.26 -23.61 15.45
C GLU A 258 -39.99 -22.98 16.07
N ALA A 259 -39.34 -23.68 17.01
CA ALA A 259 -38.09 -23.24 17.63
C ALA A 259 -36.92 -23.13 16.62
N GLU A 260 -36.86 -24.02 15.64
CA GLU A 260 -35.82 -23.99 14.59
C GLU A 260 -36.13 -22.92 13.54
N LYS A 261 -37.41 -22.76 13.19
CA LYS A 261 -37.89 -21.67 12.34
C LYS A 261 -37.53 -20.31 12.94
N GLU A 262 -37.66 -20.13 14.25
CA GLU A 262 -37.24 -18.91 14.93
C GLU A 262 -35.70 -18.74 14.95
N ARG A 263 -34.93 -19.80 15.23
CA ARG A 263 -33.46 -19.77 15.17
C ARG A 263 -32.95 -19.35 13.80
N LYS A 264 -33.53 -19.91 12.72
CA LYS A 264 -33.24 -19.52 11.32
C LYS A 264 -33.61 -18.06 11.07
N ARG A 265 -34.83 -17.61 11.43
CA ARG A 265 -35.27 -16.20 11.31
C ARG A 265 -34.33 -15.23 12.03
N LYS A 266 -33.90 -15.54 13.26
CA LYS A 266 -33.00 -14.70 14.06
C LYS A 266 -31.62 -14.56 13.41
N ARG A 267 -31.04 -15.67 12.92
CA ARG A 267 -29.75 -15.66 12.20
C ARG A 267 -29.84 -14.89 10.87
N THR A 268 -30.93 -15.08 10.10
CA THR A 268 -31.17 -14.32 8.86
C THR A 268 -31.34 -12.81 9.12
N ARG A 269 -32.03 -12.42 10.20
CA ARG A 269 -32.13 -11.00 10.62
C ARG A 269 -30.77 -10.42 11.01
N ALA A 270 -29.93 -11.17 11.73
CA ALA A 270 -28.58 -10.73 12.09
C ALA A 270 -27.70 -10.50 10.84
N ILE A 271 -27.69 -11.43 9.87
CA ILE A 271 -26.95 -11.29 8.60
C ILE A 271 -27.45 -10.07 7.80
N LYS A 272 -28.78 -9.89 7.69
CA LYS A 272 -29.35 -8.70 7.01
C LYS A 272 -28.98 -7.40 7.72
N SER A 273 -28.94 -7.38 9.06
CA SER A 273 -28.50 -6.21 9.84
C SER A 273 -27.02 -5.91 9.63
N LEU A 274 -26.16 -6.94 9.59
CA LEU A 274 -24.73 -6.78 9.35
C LEU A 274 -24.45 -6.23 7.94
N ASN A 275 -25.13 -6.76 6.91
CA ASN A 275 -25.03 -6.23 5.55
C ASN A 275 -25.51 -4.76 5.45
N ARG A 276 -26.56 -4.38 6.20
CA ARG A 276 -27.02 -2.98 6.28
C ARG A 276 -25.95 -2.06 6.89
N HIS A 277 -25.29 -2.48 7.97
CA HIS A 277 -24.21 -1.70 8.58
C HIS A 277 -23.01 -1.56 7.63
N LYS A 278 -22.55 -2.67 7.02
CA LYS A 278 -21.45 -2.65 6.04
C LYS A 278 -21.73 -1.73 4.85
N SER A 279 -22.97 -1.69 4.35
CA SER A 279 -23.37 -0.74 3.28
C SER A 279 -23.23 0.72 3.73
N ILE A 280 -23.65 1.04 4.95
CA ILE A 280 -23.56 2.40 5.51
C ILE A 280 -22.09 2.80 5.72
N ASP A 281 -21.24 1.88 6.17
CA ASP A 281 -19.82 2.16 6.39
C ASP A 281 -19.03 2.28 5.08
N ASN A 282 -19.37 1.49 4.05
CA ASN A 282 -18.88 1.70 2.68
C ASN A 282 -19.25 3.10 2.18
N GLU A 283 -20.52 3.51 2.30
CA GLU A 283 -20.96 4.85 1.88
C GLU A 283 -20.22 5.97 2.63
N ARG A 284 -19.99 5.80 3.93
CA ARG A 284 -19.20 6.75 4.74
C ARG A 284 -17.76 6.82 4.23
N ASN A 285 -17.12 5.68 3.97
CA ASN A 285 -15.74 5.64 3.49
C ASN A 285 -15.59 6.25 2.08
N ILE A 286 -16.51 5.97 1.17
CA ILE A 286 -16.57 6.61 -0.16
C ILE A 286 -16.71 8.12 -0.02
N LYS A 287 -17.66 8.61 0.79
CA LYS A 287 -17.86 10.06 1.04
C LYS A 287 -16.61 10.72 1.65
N GLN A 288 -15.89 10.02 2.54
CA GLN A 288 -14.61 10.51 3.08
C GLN A 288 -13.50 10.54 2.03
N HIS A 289 -13.38 9.50 1.20
CA HIS A 289 -12.38 9.42 0.13
C HIS A 289 -12.62 10.51 -0.93
N ASP A 290 -13.87 10.70 -1.35
CA ASP A 290 -14.27 11.77 -2.27
C ASP A 290 -13.93 13.15 -1.69
N TRP A 291 -14.21 13.40 -0.42
CA TRP A 291 -13.89 14.67 0.24
C TRP A 291 -12.37 14.90 0.38
N LYS A 292 -11.59 13.87 0.72
CA LYS A 292 -10.12 13.92 0.68
C LYS A 292 -9.62 14.23 -0.73
N SER A 293 -10.13 13.55 -1.75
CA SER A 293 -9.75 13.79 -3.15
C SER A 293 -10.08 15.22 -3.61
N PHE A 294 -11.19 15.78 -3.13
CA PHE A 294 -11.57 17.18 -3.35
C PHE A 294 -10.58 18.15 -2.69
N GLN A 295 -10.18 17.91 -1.42
CA GLN A 295 -9.13 18.71 -0.77
C GLN A 295 -7.79 18.65 -1.52
N HIS A 296 -7.33 17.46 -1.90
CA HIS A 296 -6.09 17.30 -2.66
C HIS A 296 -6.18 17.98 -4.05
N LYS A 297 -7.33 17.91 -4.73
CA LYS A 297 -7.56 18.60 -6.02
C LYS A 297 -7.59 20.13 -5.85
N ALA A 298 -8.16 20.65 -4.75
CA ALA A 298 -8.12 22.07 -4.42
C ALA A 298 -6.69 22.56 -4.12
N LYS A 299 -5.91 21.79 -3.35
CA LYS A 299 -4.50 22.09 -3.05
C LYS A 299 -3.62 22.06 -4.32
N LYS A 300 -3.80 21.05 -5.19
CA LYS A 300 -3.07 20.90 -6.46
C LYS A 300 -3.39 21.99 -7.49
N LYS A 301 -4.57 22.62 -7.43
CA LYS A 301 -4.94 23.72 -8.35
C LYS A 301 -4.28 25.07 -8.01
N GLY A 302 -3.51 25.17 -6.93
CA GLY A 302 -2.71 26.37 -6.63
C GLY A 302 -3.55 27.65 -6.50
N LEU A 303 -4.80 27.52 -6.04
CA LEU A 303 -5.73 28.64 -5.95
C LEU A 303 -5.27 29.59 -4.84
N LYS A 304 -4.56 30.65 -5.25
CA LYS A 304 -4.06 31.69 -4.35
C LYS A 304 -5.21 32.25 -3.50
N LYS A 305 -4.91 32.54 -2.24
CA LYS A 305 -5.83 33.09 -1.25
C LYS A 305 -6.48 34.37 -1.79
N GLY A 306 -7.72 34.26 -2.26
CA GLY A 306 -8.46 35.32 -2.94
C GLY A 306 -8.20 35.38 -4.45
N VAL A 307 -8.95 34.59 -5.22
CA VAL A 307 -9.86 35.00 -6.31
C VAL A 307 -10.54 33.71 -6.82
N SER A 308 -11.81 33.53 -6.50
CA SER A 308 -12.69 32.57 -7.16
C SER A 308 -14.12 33.11 -7.16
N GLY A 309 -14.89 32.77 -8.19
CA GLY A 309 -16.07 33.54 -8.57
C GLY A 309 -17.27 33.40 -7.62
N VAL A 310 -18.04 34.49 -7.56
CA VAL A 310 -19.51 34.53 -7.37
C VAL A 310 -20.09 33.93 -6.06
N LEU A 311 -19.29 33.39 -5.15
CA LEU A 311 -19.77 32.93 -3.83
C LEU A 311 -18.82 33.31 -2.68
N SER A 312 -18.52 34.61 -2.56
CA SER A 312 -17.74 35.14 -1.43
C SER A 312 -18.21 36.53 -0.96
N LYS A 313 -19.54 36.75 -0.88
CA LYS A 313 -20.10 37.87 -0.08
C LYS A 313 -21.59 37.74 0.33
N ARG A 314 -21.97 36.73 1.11
CA ARG A 314 -23.14 36.82 2.03
C ARG A 314 -23.14 35.69 3.08
N GLY A 315 -23.53 36.03 4.31
CA GLY A 315 -23.96 35.06 5.33
C GLY A 315 -22.94 34.82 6.45
N SER A 316 -23.22 35.36 7.64
CA SER A 316 -22.66 34.87 8.90
C SER A 316 -23.02 33.39 9.07
N SER A 317 -22.08 32.58 9.57
CA SER A 317 -22.30 31.15 9.81
C SER A 317 -23.48 30.92 10.75
N MET A 318 -24.33 29.93 10.45
CA MET A 318 -25.41 29.46 11.35
C MET A 318 -24.88 28.82 12.65
N PHE A 319 -23.56 28.72 12.80
CA PHE A 319 -22.85 28.24 13.99
C PHE A 319 -21.93 29.31 14.59
N ALA A 320 -22.04 30.58 14.19
CA ALA A 320 -21.36 31.68 14.88
C ALA A 320 -22.02 31.89 16.24
N SER A 321 -21.26 31.77 17.33
CA SER A 321 -21.75 32.15 18.65
C SER A 321 -22.01 33.67 18.69
N PRO A 322 -23.13 34.14 19.25
CA PRO A 322 -23.36 35.58 19.40
C PRO A 322 -22.40 36.17 20.44
N ASP A 323 -21.92 37.38 20.21
CA ASP A 323 -20.95 38.09 21.07
C ASP A 323 -21.55 38.61 22.40
N THR A 324 -22.72 38.12 22.83
CA THR A 324 -23.43 38.57 24.03
C THR A 324 -23.67 37.45 25.04
N VAL A 325 -23.44 37.78 26.33
CA VAL A 325 -23.29 36.84 27.45
C VAL A 325 -24.54 36.01 27.79
N GLU A 326 -25.72 36.37 27.25
CA GLU A 326 -27.00 35.69 27.52
C GLU A 326 -27.47 34.77 26.37
N GLY A 327 -26.68 34.66 25.28
CA GLY A 327 -27.03 33.89 24.09
C GLY A 327 -27.05 32.36 24.27
N ARG A 328 -28.20 31.78 24.61
CA ARG A 328 -28.39 30.31 24.57
C ARG A 328 -28.56 29.80 23.13
N VAL A 329 -27.59 29.04 22.65
CA VAL A 329 -27.65 28.35 21.35
C VAL A 329 -28.38 27.01 21.49
N GLY A 330 -29.50 26.85 20.80
CA GLY A 330 -30.27 25.60 20.77
C GLY A 330 -30.27 24.93 19.40
N VAL A 331 -29.81 23.69 19.33
CA VAL A 331 -30.13 22.75 18.23
C VAL A 331 -30.89 21.57 18.83
N VAL A 332 -32.22 21.67 18.84
CA VAL A 332 -33.10 20.52 19.02
C VAL A 332 -33.32 19.85 17.66
N GLY A 333 -33.04 18.54 17.52
CA GLY A 333 -33.51 17.80 16.34
C GLY A 333 -32.73 16.56 15.88
N SER A 334 -31.43 16.44 16.12
CA SER A 334 -30.64 15.28 15.68
C SER A 334 -29.59 14.87 16.71
N GLY A 335 -30.02 14.13 17.73
CA GLY A 335 -29.22 13.67 18.87
C GLY A 335 -28.22 12.56 18.55
N GLN A 336 -27.43 12.71 17.49
CA GLN A 336 -26.31 11.84 17.18
C GLN A 336 -25.12 12.69 16.71
N GLY A 337 -24.38 13.21 17.69
CA GLY A 337 -23.12 13.92 17.43
C GLY A 337 -22.11 12.99 16.74
N MET A 338 -21.18 13.59 16.00
CA MET A 338 -20.02 12.86 15.49
C MET A 338 -19.28 12.23 16.68
N THR A 339 -18.96 10.95 16.61
CA THR A 339 -18.15 10.30 17.63
C THR A 339 -16.71 10.80 17.50
N ASP A 340 -16.31 11.70 18.39
CA ASP A 340 -14.92 12.17 18.46
C ASP A 340 -14.00 10.98 18.79
N PHE A 341 -13.21 10.57 17.80
CA PHE A 341 -12.18 9.56 17.97
C PHE A 341 -10.98 10.20 18.67
N GLN A 342 -10.66 9.75 19.88
CA GLN A 342 -9.48 10.24 20.59
C GLN A 342 -8.21 9.83 19.83
N ASP A 343 -7.51 10.81 19.27
CA ASP A 343 -6.18 10.59 18.70
C ASP A 343 -5.23 10.22 19.85
N ALA A 344 -4.81 8.94 19.87
CA ALA A 344 -3.96 8.38 20.92
C ALA A 344 -2.60 9.08 21.05
N ARG A 345 -2.20 9.89 20.06
CA ARG A 345 -0.92 10.61 20.01
C ARG A 345 -0.85 11.86 20.90
N ASN A 346 -1.94 12.28 21.56
CA ASN A 346 -1.97 13.53 22.31
C ASN A 346 -2.28 13.39 23.83
N LYS A 347 -1.87 12.27 24.44
CA LYS A 347 -1.78 12.17 25.91
C LYS A 347 -0.51 12.88 26.42
N LYS A 348 -0.64 14.16 26.78
CA LYS A 348 0.36 14.83 27.63
C LYS A 348 0.47 14.10 28.97
N PRO A 349 1.68 13.82 29.50
CA PRO A 349 1.83 13.32 30.85
C PRO A 349 1.36 14.38 31.85
N LYS A 350 0.54 13.98 32.83
CA LYS A 350 0.18 14.85 33.95
C LYS A 350 1.29 14.82 34.99
N HIS A 351 2.02 15.92 35.13
CA HIS A 351 2.76 16.24 36.34
C HIS A 351 1.85 17.03 37.29
N ALA A 352 1.56 16.45 38.45
CA ALA A 352 1.26 17.06 39.75
C ALA A 352 0.82 15.93 40.70
#